data_AF-A0AAD3NND7-F1
#
_entry.id   AF-A0AAD3NND7-F1
#
_cell.length_a   1.000
_cell.length_b   1.000
_cell.length_c   1.000
_cell.angle_alpha   90.00
_cell.angle_beta   90.00
_cell.angle_gamma   90.00
#
_symmetry.space_group_name_H-M   'P 1'
#
loop_
_entity.id
_entity.type
_entity.pdbx_description
1 polymer ?
#
loop_
_entity_poly.entity_id
_entity_poly.type
_entity_poly.pdbx_seq_one_letter_code
_entity_poly.pdbx_strand_id
1 'polypeptide(L)'
;ASAGGVRRFTKPPESLERSLELSRHRGRKRTQKRPNYKNLGEEEDDERAGGGGGGGGGGGGGSSGSGGLGGEESWDDNGRGGEREGGREREKGKGTEGVGGGGGGSSKGSRASGETAEEIEMVVMEKCKVSELTEQNITDEEKTAAATRTHTQRSRPFLDMVYSALDCTDDDYHALFVLCLLYAVSHSKGINRDLLERLQLPVPDQERSSYSLVLVERLIRVMNQAAQPDGKVRLATLELSCLLLKQSVLSGNHCIIKDVHLACLEGAREESLHLLRRFYKGEEIFLDMFEDEYRSMTSKPLNVEYLMMDASILLPPTGTPLTGIDFVKRLPCGDVEKTRRAIRVFFMLRSLSLQLQGEPETQLPLTRPEDLIKTDDVLDLNNSDLIA
;
A
#
# COMPACT_ATOMS: atom_id res chain seq x y z
N ALA A 1 43.44 -25.87 -47.12
CA ALA A 1 42.87 -26.49 -45.91
C ALA A 1 43.00 -25.45 -44.80
N SER A 2 41.97 -24.99 -44.10
CA SER A 2 40.83 -25.68 -43.49
C SER A 2 39.62 -24.73 -43.46
N ALA A 3 38.43 -25.23 -43.80
CA ALA A 3 37.18 -24.48 -43.73
C ALA A 3 36.57 -24.66 -42.33
N GLY A 4 36.46 -23.56 -41.57
CA GLY A 4 35.75 -23.52 -40.30
C GLY A 4 34.23 -23.55 -40.52
N GLY A 5 33.59 -24.68 -40.20
CA GLY A 5 32.16 -24.85 -40.37
C GLY A 5 31.35 -24.12 -39.30
N VAL A 6 30.54 -23.16 -39.74
CA VAL A 6 29.46 -22.56 -38.95
C VAL A 6 28.43 -23.65 -38.62
N ARG A 7 28.23 -23.96 -37.34
CA ARG A 7 27.18 -24.89 -36.91
C ARG A 7 25.83 -24.16 -36.93
N ARG A 8 25.03 -24.40 -37.97
CA ARG A 8 23.64 -23.95 -38.04
C ARG A 8 22.73 -24.90 -37.27
N PHE A 9 21.75 -24.36 -36.56
CA PHE A 9 20.66 -25.15 -36.00
C PHE A 9 19.87 -25.80 -37.15
N THR A 10 19.88 -27.13 -37.20
CA THR A 10 19.04 -27.89 -38.12
C THR A 10 17.62 -27.86 -37.59
N LYS A 11 16.68 -27.36 -38.42
CA LYS A 11 15.25 -27.44 -38.11
C LYS A 11 14.89 -28.89 -37.75
N PRO A 12 14.20 -29.14 -36.62
CA PRO A 12 13.79 -30.48 -36.26
C PRO A 12 13.03 -31.13 -37.44
N PRO A 13 13.27 -32.41 -37.73
CA PRO A 13 12.64 -33.09 -38.87
C PRO A 13 11.12 -33.21 -38.71
N GLU A 14 10.59 -32.96 -37.52
CA GLU A 14 9.16 -33.06 -37.22
C GLU A 14 8.66 -31.79 -36.51
N SER A 15 7.43 -31.38 -36.84
CA SER A 15 6.79 -30.26 -36.16
C SER A 15 6.43 -30.64 -34.72
N LEU A 16 6.42 -29.63 -33.86
CA LEU A 16 6.07 -29.75 -32.44
C LEU A 16 4.66 -30.36 -32.27
N GLU A 17 3.74 -30.02 -33.17
CA GLU A 17 2.38 -30.57 -33.25
C GLU A 17 2.38 -32.09 -33.46
N ARG A 18 3.24 -32.60 -34.36
CA ARG A 18 3.33 -34.03 -34.67
C ARG A 18 3.93 -34.83 -33.50
N SER A 19 4.90 -34.25 -32.80
CA SER A 19 5.45 -34.83 -31.56
C SER A 19 4.42 -34.86 -30.42
N LEU A 20 3.57 -33.83 -30.32
CA LEU A 20 2.48 -33.79 -29.33
C LEU A 20 1.38 -34.82 -29.66
N GLU A 21 1.03 -35.03 -30.93
CA GLU A 21 0.11 -36.09 -31.35
C GLU A 21 0.62 -37.50 -31.05
N LEU A 22 1.92 -37.76 -31.26
CA LEU A 22 2.55 -39.03 -30.89
C LEU A 22 2.52 -39.27 -29.36
N SER A 23 2.61 -38.19 -28.57
CA SER A 23 2.52 -38.26 -27.11
C SER A 23 1.10 -38.54 -26.59
N ARG A 24 0.05 -38.07 -27.31
CA ARG A 24 -1.36 -38.30 -26.96
C ARG A 24 -1.72 -39.78 -26.85
N HIS A 25 -1.11 -40.63 -27.69
CA HIS A 25 -1.35 -42.07 -27.69
C HIS A 25 -0.54 -42.85 -26.64
N ARG A 26 0.46 -42.23 -25.98
CA ARG A 26 1.21 -42.82 -24.86
C ARG A 26 0.58 -42.53 -23.49
N GLY A 27 -0.51 -41.76 -23.44
CA GLY A 27 -1.15 -41.23 -22.23
C GLY A 27 -2.15 -42.16 -21.51
N ARG A 28 -1.94 -43.47 -21.47
CA ARG A 28 -2.64 -44.35 -20.51
C ARG A 28 -1.64 -45.18 -19.72
N LYS A 29 -0.89 -44.51 -18.84
CA LYS A 29 -0.24 -45.19 -17.71
C LYS A 29 -1.36 -45.71 -16.80
N ARG A 30 -1.48 -47.04 -16.70
CA ARG A 30 -2.32 -47.75 -15.73
C ARG A 30 -2.07 -47.14 -14.35
N THR A 31 -3.11 -46.62 -13.70
CA THR A 31 -3.05 -46.15 -12.32
C THR A 31 -2.54 -47.28 -11.45
N GLN A 32 -1.33 -47.15 -10.89
CA GLN A 32 -0.82 -48.06 -9.89
C GLN A 32 -1.72 -47.93 -8.66
N LYS A 33 -2.50 -48.98 -8.36
CA LYS A 33 -3.30 -49.04 -7.13
C LYS A 33 -2.35 -48.93 -5.95
N ARG A 34 -2.54 -47.92 -5.10
CA ARG A 34 -1.88 -47.83 -3.79
C ARG A 34 -2.22 -49.10 -2.98
N PRO A 35 -1.25 -49.75 -2.30
CA PRO A 35 -1.57 -50.82 -1.37
C PRO A 35 -2.46 -50.28 -0.24
N ASN A 36 -3.62 -50.91 -0.06
CA ASN A 36 -4.56 -50.61 1.02
C ASN A 36 -4.09 -51.35 2.29
N TYR A 37 -3.51 -50.64 3.25
CA TYR A 37 -3.28 -51.17 4.59
C TYR A 37 -4.55 -51.01 5.42
N LYS A 38 -5.53 -51.89 5.16
CA LYS A 38 -6.59 -52.23 6.10
C LYS A 38 -6.70 -53.74 6.11
N ASN A 39 -6.64 -54.30 7.30
CA ASN A 39 -6.63 -55.72 7.67
C ASN A 39 -5.22 -56.26 7.96
N LEU A 40 -4.65 -55.82 9.09
CA LEU A 40 -3.96 -56.75 9.99
C LEU A 40 -4.92 -56.91 11.17
N GLY A 41 -5.82 -57.88 11.01
CA GLY A 41 -6.53 -58.45 12.14
C GLY A 41 -5.57 -59.37 12.89
N GLU A 42 -5.55 -59.19 14.19
CA GLU A 42 -5.66 -60.27 15.19
C GLU A 42 -5.20 -61.65 14.70
N GLU A 43 -3.97 -62.02 15.06
CA GLU A 43 -3.65 -63.41 15.37
C GLU A 43 -3.17 -63.47 16.82
N GLU A 44 -3.69 -64.48 17.48
CA GLU A 44 -3.82 -64.68 18.92
C GLU A 44 -2.46 -64.91 19.61
N ASP A 45 -2.24 -64.22 20.74
CA ASP A 45 -1.27 -64.61 21.75
C ASP A 45 -1.84 -65.77 22.56
N ASP A 46 -1.15 -66.91 22.57
CA ASP A 46 -1.40 -68.00 23.50
C ASP A 46 -0.20 -68.25 24.43
N GLU A 47 -0.55 -68.38 25.71
CA GLU A 47 0.21 -68.93 26.85
C GLU A 47 1.38 -68.14 27.48
N ARG A 48 1.07 -67.41 28.58
CA ARG A 48 1.47 -67.86 29.93
C ARG A 48 0.81 -67.09 31.09
N ALA A 49 -0.05 -67.83 31.80
CA ALA A 49 -0.22 -67.89 33.25
C ALA A 49 -0.24 -66.62 34.11
N GLY A 50 -1.37 -66.41 34.81
CA GLY A 50 -1.32 -66.11 36.24
C GLY A 50 -2.36 -65.16 36.82
N GLY A 51 -3.51 -65.72 37.26
CA GLY A 51 -4.01 -65.44 38.61
C GLY A 51 -5.18 -64.46 38.80
N GLY A 52 -6.27 -65.00 39.37
CA GLY A 52 -7.28 -64.30 40.20
C GLY A 52 -8.36 -63.56 39.41
N GLY A 53 -9.59 -64.07 39.29
CA GLY A 53 -10.61 -64.18 40.36
C GLY A 53 -11.34 -62.83 40.49
N GLY A 54 -12.66 -62.67 40.39
CA GLY A 54 -13.83 -63.53 40.27
C GLY A 54 -15.06 -62.67 40.60
N GLY A 55 -16.19 -62.90 39.91
CA GLY A 55 -17.54 -62.37 40.23
C GLY A 55 -17.82 -60.94 39.74
N GLY A 56 -18.73 -60.67 38.81
CA GLY A 56 -20.16 -61.06 38.74
C GLY A 56 -21.00 -59.90 39.33
N GLY A 57 -22.05 -59.35 38.75
CA GLY A 57 -22.83 -59.57 37.53
C GLY A 57 -24.06 -58.62 37.59
N GLY A 58 -24.74 -58.41 36.45
CA GLY A 58 -26.06 -57.74 36.33
C GLY A 58 -26.05 -56.22 36.59
N GLY A 59 -26.80 -55.36 35.91
CA GLY A 59 -27.94 -55.49 35.02
C GLY A 59 -28.82 -54.25 35.21
N GLY A 60 -29.27 -53.63 34.11
CA GLY A 60 -30.52 -52.85 34.06
C GLY A 60 -30.51 -51.36 34.48
N GLY A 61 -30.84 -50.49 33.51
CA GLY A 61 -32.01 -49.61 33.57
C GLY A 61 -31.94 -48.22 34.24
N GLY A 62 -32.49 -47.21 33.53
CA GLY A 62 -33.00 -45.94 34.08
C GLY A 62 -31.97 -44.81 34.18
N SER A 63 -32.01 -43.76 33.35
CA SER A 63 -32.89 -42.57 33.40
C SER A 63 -32.74 -41.69 34.65
N SER A 64 -32.52 -40.40 34.37
CA SER A 64 -32.75 -39.18 35.17
C SER A 64 -31.63 -38.60 36.06
N GLY A 65 -31.51 -37.26 35.99
CA GLY A 65 -30.85 -36.36 36.95
C GLY A 65 -29.46 -35.89 36.50
N SER A 66 -29.28 -34.73 35.84
CA SER A 66 -29.27 -33.35 36.37
C SER A 66 -28.15 -33.03 37.39
N GLY A 67 -27.28 -32.08 37.00
CA GLY A 67 -26.16 -31.52 37.78
C GLY A 67 -24.86 -31.73 36.99
N GLY A 68 -24.13 -30.74 36.51
CA GLY A 68 -23.91 -29.37 36.98
C GLY A 68 -22.38 -29.19 37.06
N LEU A 69 -21.87 -28.04 36.60
CA LEU A 69 -20.45 -27.62 36.56
C LEU A 69 -19.67 -28.25 35.38
N GLY A 70 -18.86 -27.55 34.59
CA GLY A 70 -18.26 -26.21 34.67
C GLY A 70 -16.90 -26.30 33.96
N GLY A 71 -16.52 -25.32 33.13
CA GLY A 71 -15.22 -25.33 32.45
C GLY A 71 -15.14 -24.39 31.26
N GLU A 72 -15.16 -23.08 31.52
CA GLU A 72 -14.70 -22.03 30.61
C GLU A 72 -13.22 -21.79 30.90
N GLU A 73 -12.35 -21.92 29.89
CA GLU A 73 -10.92 -21.64 30.01
C GLU A 73 -10.66 -20.16 29.70
N SER A 74 -10.60 -19.36 30.76
CA SER A 74 -10.11 -17.97 30.78
C SER A 74 -8.63 -17.98 31.11
N TRP A 75 -7.79 -17.38 30.26
CA TRP A 75 -6.37 -17.16 30.53
C TRP A 75 -6.15 -15.72 30.97
N ASP A 76 -6.03 -15.51 32.28
CA ASP A 76 -5.38 -14.35 32.91
C ASP A 76 -4.64 -14.87 34.15
N ASP A 77 -3.31 -14.75 34.16
CA ASP A 77 -2.52 -14.85 35.39
C ASP A 77 -1.55 -13.67 35.47
N ASN A 78 -1.59 -13.01 36.62
CA ASN A 78 -0.83 -11.83 36.98
C ASN A 78 -0.19 -12.14 38.34
N GLY A 79 1.12 -12.33 38.35
CA GLY A 79 1.90 -12.65 39.55
C GLY A 79 2.98 -11.60 39.82
N ARG A 80 2.75 -10.77 40.83
CA ARG A 80 3.57 -9.64 41.30
C ARG A 80 4.35 -10.04 42.58
N GLY A 81 5.54 -9.46 42.78
CA GLY A 81 6.23 -9.29 44.08
C GLY A 81 7.73 -9.68 44.05
N GLY A 82 8.69 -8.95 44.61
CA GLY A 82 8.72 -7.71 45.38
C GLY A 82 10.16 -7.38 45.84
N GLU A 83 10.47 -6.07 45.85
CA GLU A 83 11.25 -5.26 46.82
C GLU A 83 12.67 -5.64 47.31
N ARG A 84 13.58 -4.64 47.26
CA ARG A 84 14.39 -4.18 48.41
C ARG A 84 14.91 -2.74 48.23
N GLU A 85 14.73 -1.95 49.29
CA GLU A 85 15.11 -0.54 49.50
C GLU A 85 16.54 -0.33 50.07
N GLY A 86 16.99 0.92 49.99
CA GLY A 86 17.83 1.62 51.00
C GLY A 86 18.89 2.54 50.38
N GLY A 87 19.04 3.84 50.68
CA GLY A 87 18.33 4.79 51.55
C GLY A 87 19.08 6.15 51.60
N ARG A 88 18.30 7.23 51.80
CA ARG A 88 18.54 8.55 52.50
C ARG A 88 19.85 9.36 52.22
N GLU A 89 19.87 10.70 52.15
CA GLU A 89 19.41 11.70 53.15
C GLU A 89 19.06 13.08 52.54
N ARG A 90 18.35 13.90 53.35
CA ARG A 90 17.93 15.30 53.15
C ARG A 90 19.01 16.27 53.67
N GLU A 91 19.04 17.52 53.19
CA GLU A 91 18.92 18.70 54.08
C GLU A 91 18.61 20.03 53.35
N LYS A 92 17.95 20.93 54.10
CA LYS A 92 17.60 22.33 53.80
C LYS A 92 18.72 23.24 54.33
N GLY A 93 18.96 24.40 53.71
CA GLY A 93 19.73 25.47 54.37
C GLY A 93 19.88 26.76 53.55
N LYS A 94 19.39 27.87 54.11
CA LYS A 94 19.58 29.26 53.68
C LYS A 94 21.04 29.71 53.86
N GLY A 95 21.49 30.72 53.10
CA GLY A 95 22.68 31.51 53.46
C GLY A 95 23.05 32.57 52.43
N THR A 96 22.99 33.83 52.85
CA THR A 96 23.33 35.09 52.18
C THR A 96 24.83 35.43 52.24
N GLU A 97 25.21 36.45 51.46
CA GLU A 97 26.48 37.23 51.46
C GLU A 97 27.69 36.53 50.81
N GLY A 98 28.54 37.14 49.98
CA GLY A 98 28.64 38.51 49.47
C GLY A 98 29.93 38.66 48.65
N VAL A 99 30.13 39.89 48.15
CA VAL A 99 31.43 40.53 47.81
C VAL A 99 32.07 40.28 46.44
N GLY A 100 32.24 41.40 45.73
CA GLY A 100 33.36 41.71 44.83
C GLY A 100 33.00 41.63 43.35
N GLY A 101 33.09 42.68 42.53
CA GLY A 101 33.71 43.99 42.68
C GLY A 101 34.29 44.41 41.32
N GLY A 102 34.03 45.65 40.91
CA GLY A 102 34.69 46.34 39.78
C GLY A 102 33.94 46.21 38.44
N GLY A 103 33.61 47.26 37.70
CA GLY A 103 33.95 48.69 37.82
C GLY A 103 34.07 49.30 36.41
N GLY A 104 33.42 50.46 36.20
CA GLY A 104 33.50 51.33 35.01
C GLY A 104 32.20 51.32 34.18
N GLY A 105 31.28 52.30 34.19
CA GLY A 105 31.43 53.77 34.32
C GLY A 105 31.79 54.33 32.94
N SER A 106 30.88 54.65 32.01
CA SER A 106 29.75 55.60 31.96
C SER A 106 30.16 57.09 31.78
N SER A 107 29.51 57.72 30.78
CA SER A 107 29.27 59.17 30.58
C SER A 107 30.42 59.99 29.93
N LYS A 108 30.23 61.02 29.07
CA LYS A 108 29.12 61.98 28.92
C LYS A 108 29.34 62.92 27.71
N GLY A 109 28.25 63.49 27.16
CA GLY A 109 28.17 64.81 26.48
C GLY A 109 28.32 64.81 24.94
N SER A 110 27.68 65.66 24.11
CA SER A 110 26.84 66.86 24.28
C SER A 110 26.19 67.26 22.93
N ARG A 111 24.97 67.84 22.98
CA ARG A 111 24.36 68.95 22.18
C ARG A 111 24.35 69.01 20.62
N ALA A 112 23.10 69.16 20.12
CA ALA A 112 22.54 70.18 19.19
C ALA A 112 22.47 70.00 17.64
N SER A 113 21.25 70.28 17.13
CA SER A 113 20.91 71.05 15.91
C SER A 113 20.44 70.31 14.64
N GLY A 114 19.32 70.77 14.08
CA GLY A 114 19.00 70.70 12.63
C GLY A 114 17.61 70.19 12.25
N GLU A 115 16.65 71.11 12.05
CA GLU A 115 15.42 70.90 11.28
C GLU A 115 15.72 70.60 9.80
N THR A 116 14.88 69.81 9.14
CA THR A 116 14.28 70.13 7.83
C THR A 116 13.13 69.15 7.56
N ALA A 117 11.93 69.70 7.42
CA ALA A 117 10.73 69.01 6.96
C ALA A 117 10.65 69.13 5.44
N GLU A 118 10.36 68.03 4.74
CA GLU A 118 9.81 68.07 3.39
C GLU A 118 8.53 67.22 3.36
N GLU A 119 7.46 67.91 2.95
CA GLU A 119 6.09 67.44 2.81
C GLU A 119 5.97 66.44 1.65
N ILE A 120 5.27 65.32 1.87
CA ILE A 120 4.81 64.47 0.77
C ILE A 120 3.33 64.78 0.54
N GLU A 121 3.08 65.50 -0.55
CA GLU A 121 1.78 65.85 -1.09
C GLU A 121 1.02 64.58 -1.53
N MET A 122 0.03 64.17 -0.74
CA MET A 122 -0.90 63.11 -1.14
C MET A 122 -2.06 63.73 -1.94
N VAL A 123 -2.05 63.49 -3.25
CA VAL A 123 -3.16 63.84 -4.14
C VAL A 123 -4.37 62.96 -3.82
N VAL A 124 -5.42 63.59 -3.30
CA VAL A 124 -6.73 62.97 -3.09
C VAL A 124 -7.43 62.81 -4.45
N MET A 125 -7.67 61.58 -4.89
CA MET A 125 -8.68 61.30 -5.90
C MET A 125 -9.97 60.80 -5.24
N GLU A 126 -11.05 61.53 -5.53
CA GLU A 126 -12.37 61.36 -4.95
C GLU A 126 -13.10 60.11 -5.47
N LYS A 127 -13.58 59.31 -4.50
CA LYS A 127 -14.85 58.56 -4.41
C LYS A 127 -15.28 57.65 -5.58
N CYS A 128 -15.29 56.35 -5.29
CA CYS A 128 -16.41 55.47 -5.63
C CYS A 128 -16.98 54.83 -4.35
N LYS A 129 -18.31 54.90 -4.20
CA LYS A 129 -19.08 54.49 -3.02
C LYS A 129 -18.97 52.98 -2.76
N VAL A 130 -18.54 52.59 -1.55
CA VAL A 130 -18.85 51.28 -0.97
C VAL A 130 -19.34 51.51 0.46
N SER A 131 -20.47 50.87 0.78
CA SER A 131 -21.20 50.94 2.04
C SER A 131 -20.33 50.68 3.27
N GLU A 132 -20.69 51.36 4.34
CA GLU A 132 -20.22 51.14 5.71
C GLU A 132 -20.30 49.65 6.08
N LEU A 133 -19.14 48.97 6.04
CA LEU A 133 -18.88 47.78 6.81
C LEU A 133 -17.61 48.05 7.60
N THR A 134 -17.80 48.08 8.91
CA THR A 134 -16.79 48.19 9.95
C THR A 134 -15.46 47.55 9.55
N GLU A 135 -14.43 48.37 9.31
CA GLU A 135 -13.04 47.93 9.23
C GLU A 135 -12.58 47.50 10.62
N GLN A 136 -12.94 46.28 11.00
CA GLN A 136 -12.36 45.60 12.15
C GLN A 136 -11.09 44.91 11.65
N ASN A 137 -9.94 45.38 12.13
CA ASN A 137 -8.69 44.64 12.05
C ASN A 137 -8.87 43.33 12.82
N ILE A 138 -9.28 42.26 12.12
CA ILE A 138 -9.35 40.92 12.68
C ILE A 138 -7.93 40.43 12.95
N THR A 139 -7.72 39.82 14.12
CA THR A 139 -6.44 39.21 14.46
C THR A 139 -6.22 37.94 13.64
N ASP A 140 -4.97 37.49 13.47
CA ASP A 140 -4.65 36.26 12.72
C ASP A 140 -5.33 35.02 13.34
N GLU A 141 -5.54 35.04 14.66
CA GLU A 141 -6.31 34.04 15.39
C GLU A 141 -7.81 34.06 15.05
N GLU A 142 -8.40 35.24 14.83
CA GLU A 142 -9.81 35.37 14.47
C GLU A 142 -10.07 35.01 13.00
N LYS A 143 -9.10 35.30 12.12
CA LYS A 143 -9.09 34.82 10.72
C LYS A 143 -8.99 33.29 10.67
N THR A 144 -8.14 32.71 11.52
CA THR A 144 -7.99 31.26 11.68
C THR A 144 -9.27 30.65 12.27
N ALA A 145 -9.86 31.25 13.31
CA ALA A 145 -11.10 30.77 13.93
C ALA A 145 -12.32 30.90 12.98
N ALA A 146 -12.37 31.93 12.13
CA ALA A 146 -13.38 32.06 11.07
C ALA A 146 -13.18 31.01 9.96
N ALA A 147 -11.93 30.68 9.60
CA ALA A 147 -11.63 29.55 8.72
C ALA A 147 -12.07 28.21 9.35
N THR A 148 -11.88 28.02 10.65
CA THR A 148 -12.35 26.82 11.37
C THR A 148 -13.89 26.78 11.49
N ARG A 149 -14.56 27.93 11.66
CA ARG A 149 -16.04 28.02 11.68
C ARG A 149 -16.67 27.80 10.30
N THR A 150 -16.00 28.16 9.21
CA THR A 150 -16.47 27.82 7.86
C THR A 150 -16.25 26.34 7.53
N HIS A 151 -15.21 25.71 8.09
CA HIS A 151 -15.00 24.26 7.97
C HIS A 151 -16.08 23.46 8.70
N THR A 152 -16.55 23.90 9.87
CA THR A 152 -17.65 23.26 10.62
C THR A 152 -19.04 23.49 10.03
N GLN A 153 -19.21 24.47 9.12
CA GLN A 153 -20.48 24.81 8.46
C GLN A 153 -20.79 23.97 7.18
N ARG A 154 -19.95 22.99 6.83
CA ARG A 154 -20.27 21.98 5.81
C ARG A 154 -20.08 20.57 6.39
N SER A 155 -20.81 20.24 7.46
CA SER A 155 -20.92 18.85 7.91
C SER A 155 -21.47 18.01 6.76
N ARG A 156 -20.62 17.13 6.21
CA ARG A 156 -20.99 16.22 5.12
C ARG A 156 -20.75 14.81 5.63
N PRO A 157 -21.57 14.33 6.58
CA PRO A 157 -21.29 13.11 7.32
C PRO A 157 -21.09 11.89 6.42
N PHE A 158 -21.79 11.82 5.29
CA PHE A 158 -21.60 10.77 4.29
C PHE A 158 -20.25 10.86 3.58
N LEU A 159 -19.82 12.05 3.19
CA LEU A 159 -18.52 12.26 2.53
C LEU A 159 -17.36 12.08 3.51
N ASP A 160 -17.55 12.53 4.75
CA ASP A 160 -16.59 12.31 5.84
C ASP A 160 -16.45 10.81 6.14
N MET A 161 -17.55 10.06 6.18
CA MET A 161 -17.53 8.60 6.28
C MET A 161 -16.79 7.95 5.10
N VAL A 162 -17.11 8.36 3.86
CA VAL A 162 -16.45 7.87 2.64
C VAL A 162 -14.94 8.09 2.71
N TYR A 163 -14.49 9.28 3.08
CA TYR A 163 -13.06 9.58 3.19
C TYR A 163 -12.39 8.93 4.40
N SER A 164 -13.13 8.64 5.47
CA SER A 164 -12.62 7.92 6.63
C SER A 164 -12.42 6.43 6.32
N ALA A 165 -13.28 5.85 5.48
CA ALA A 165 -13.17 4.47 5.01
C ALA A 165 -11.98 4.23 4.04
N LEU A 166 -11.30 5.29 3.59
CA LEU A 166 -10.02 5.19 2.87
C LEU A 166 -8.81 4.99 3.81
N ASP A 167 -9.03 4.89 5.13
CA ASP A 167 -7.98 4.53 6.05
C ASP A 167 -7.66 3.03 5.98
N CYS A 168 -6.46 2.69 5.51
CA CYS A 168 -6.00 1.31 5.34
C CYS A 168 -5.03 0.86 6.44
N THR A 169 -5.23 1.33 7.67
CA THR A 169 -4.40 0.98 8.83
C THR A 169 -4.51 -0.51 9.19
N ASP A 170 -5.72 -1.03 9.24
CA ASP A 170 -5.99 -2.43 9.61
C ASP A 170 -6.18 -3.36 8.42
N ASP A 171 -6.93 -2.95 7.41
CA ASP A 171 -7.13 -3.62 6.13
C ASP A 171 -7.65 -2.62 5.09
N ASP A 172 -7.77 -3.04 3.85
CA ASP A 172 -8.25 -2.20 2.75
C ASP A 172 -9.68 -2.56 2.29
N TYR A 173 -10.44 -3.30 3.10
CA TYR A 173 -11.74 -3.85 2.71
C TYR A 173 -12.72 -2.73 2.34
N HIS A 174 -12.94 -1.80 3.27
CA HIS A 174 -13.83 -0.65 3.06
C HIS A 174 -13.27 0.32 2.01
N ALA A 175 -11.95 0.50 2.01
CA ALA A 175 -11.27 1.39 1.07
C ALA A 175 -11.51 0.96 -0.38
N LEU A 176 -11.41 -0.34 -0.69
CA LEU A 176 -11.67 -0.84 -2.04
C LEU A 176 -13.09 -0.50 -2.51
N PHE A 177 -14.11 -0.68 -1.66
CA PHE A 177 -15.50 -0.34 -2.01
C PHE A 177 -15.69 1.15 -2.26
N VAL A 178 -15.12 1.98 -1.38
CA VAL A 178 -15.19 3.43 -1.54
C VAL A 178 -14.50 3.86 -2.83
N LEU A 179 -13.32 3.31 -3.14
CA LEU A 179 -12.62 3.64 -4.38
C LEU A 179 -13.43 3.21 -5.61
N CYS A 180 -14.05 2.02 -5.58
CA CYS A 180 -14.97 1.57 -6.64
C CYS A 180 -16.16 2.53 -6.79
N LEU A 181 -16.74 2.98 -5.67
CA LEU A 181 -17.84 3.96 -5.67
C LEU A 181 -17.39 5.31 -6.27
N LEU A 182 -16.25 5.85 -5.83
CA LEU A 182 -15.71 7.11 -6.33
C LEU A 182 -15.39 7.03 -7.83
N TYR A 183 -14.82 5.90 -8.27
CA TYR A 183 -14.56 5.64 -9.68
C TYR A 183 -15.85 5.53 -10.50
N ALA A 184 -16.82 4.76 -10.04
CA ALA A 184 -18.10 4.63 -10.72
C ALA A 184 -18.83 5.99 -10.81
N VAL A 185 -18.75 6.80 -9.75
CA VAL A 185 -19.32 8.14 -9.74
C VAL A 185 -18.63 9.05 -10.76
N SER A 186 -17.31 8.99 -10.91
CA SER A 186 -16.59 9.85 -11.86
C SER A 186 -16.75 9.42 -13.33
N HIS A 187 -17.06 8.16 -13.62
CA HIS A 187 -17.15 7.65 -15.01
C HIS A 187 -18.58 7.50 -15.53
N SER A 188 -19.60 7.61 -14.67
CA SER A 188 -20.99 7.44 -15.07
C SER A 188 -21.52 8.67 -15.82
N LYS A 189 -21.83 8.51 -17.12
CA LYS A 189 -22.38 9.56 -18.00
C LYS A 189 -23.71 10.17 -17.54
N GLY A 190 -24.42 9.52 -16.63
CA GLY A 190 -25.72 9.95 -16.12
C GLY A 190 -25.71 10.70 -14.78
N ILE A 191 -24.53 10.93 -14.18
CA ILE A 191 -24.44 11.59 -12.87
C ILE A 191 -24.50 13.11 -13.00
N ASN A 192 -25.23 13.76 -12.09
CA ASN A 192 -25.36 15.20 -12.06
C ASN A 192 -23.99 15.87 -11.84
N ARG A 193 -23.64 16.82 -12.71
CA ARG A 193 -22.40 17.63 -12.62
C ARG A 193 -22.31 18.39 -11.31
N ASP A 194 -23.43 18.88 -10.77
CA ASP A 194 -23.48 19.54 -9.46
C ASP A 194 -23.05 18.60 -8.33
N LEU A 195 -23.37 17.31 -8.44
CA LEU A 195 -22.95 16.31 -7.46
C LEU A 195 -21.43 16.09 -7.56
N LEU A 196 -20.89 15.96 -8.77
CA LEU A 196 -19.44 15.81 -8.98
C LEU A 196 -18.66 17.01 -8.45
N GLU A 197 -19.13 18.23 -8.72
CA GLU A 197 -18.52 19.45 -8.17
C GLU A 197 -18.60 19.50 -6.65
N ARG A 198 -19.75 19.11 -6.06
CA ARG A 198 -19.87 19.01 -4.61
C ARG A 198 -18.91 17.98 -4.04
N LEU A 199 -18.75 16.82 -4.67
CA LEU A 199 -17.81 15.79 -4.26
C LEU A 199 -16.34 16.16 -4.60
N GLN A 200 -16.12 17.26 -5.33
CA GLN A 200 -14.82 17.67 -5.86
C GLN A 200 -14.14 16.58 -6.69
N LEU A 201 -14.96 15.77 -7.38
CA LEU A 201 -14.50 14.75 -8.30
C LEU A 201 -14.28 15.34 -9.69
N PRO A 202 -13.43 14.72 -10.53
CA PRO A 202 -13.25 15.11 -11.92
C PRO A 202 -14.59 15.13 -12.67
N VAL A 203 -14.93 16.27 -13.27
CA VAL A 203 -16.03 16.36 -14.24
C VAL A 203 -15.43 16.08 -15.63
N PRO A 204 -16.02 15.16 -16.42
CA PRO A 204 -15.57 14.91 -17.79
C PRO A 204 -15.60 16.19 -18.64
N ASP A 205 -14.59 16.32 -19.51
CA ASP A 205 -14.43 17.41 -20.49
C ASP A 205 -14.34 18.83 -19.91
N GLN A 206 -13.91 18.96 -18.64
CA GLN A 206 -13.72 20.25 -17.98
C GLN A 206 -12.26 20.42 -17.50
N GLU A 207 -11.63 21.51 -17.93
CA GLU A 207 -10.34 21.94 -17.38
C GLU A 207 -10.53 22.43 -15.95
N ARG A 208 -9.60 22.01 -15.07
CA ARG A 208 -9.66 22.25 -13.63
C ARG A 208 -8.40 22.96 -13.18
N SER A 209 -8.60 23.95 -12.31
CA SER A 209 -7.53 24.68 -11.61
C SER A 209 -7.36 24.23 -10.16
N SER A 210 -8.23 23.34 -9.66
CA SER A 210 -8.17 22.82 -8.29
C SER A 210 -8.70 21.39 -8.20
N TYR A 211 -8.36 20.71 -7.10
CA TYR A 211 -8.76 19.34 -6.79
C TYR A 211 -9.06 19.19 -5.30
N SER A 212 -9.72 18.10 -4.92
CA SER A 212 -9.98 17.80 -3.51
C SER A 212 -8.70 17.44 -2.76
N LEU A 213 -8.23 18.35 -1.89
CA LEU A 213 -7.04 18.12 -1.08
C LEU A 213 -7.23 16.91 -0.17
N VAL A 214 -8.40 16.81 0.47
CA VAL A 214 -8.71 15.71 1.40
C VAL A 214 -8.67 14.37 0.70
N LEU A 215 -9.30 14.24 -0.48
CA LEU A 215 -9.26 12.99 -1.24
C LEU A 215 -7.83 12.64 -1.64
N VAL A 216 -7.07 13.59 -2.19
CA VAL A 216 -5.69 13.36 -2.62
C VAL A 216 -4.79 12.95 -1.44
N GLU A 217 -4.91 13.61 -0.29
CA GLU A 217 -4.19 13.21 0.93
C GLU A 217 -4.53 11.77 1.35
N ARG A 218 -5.81 11.37 1.27
CA ARG A 218 -6.23 10.00 1.60
C ARG A 218 -5.70 8.98 0.59
N LEU A 219 -5.74 9.28 -0.70
CA LEU A 219 -5.18 8.41 -1.74
C LEU A 219 -3.67 8.23 -1.59
N ILE A 220 -2.93 9.31 -1.28
CA ILE A 220 -1.49 9.25 -1.01
C ILE A 220 -1.20 8.46 0.26
N ARG A 221 -2.06 8.53 1.29
CA ARG A 221 -1.93 7.65 2.47
C ARG A 221 -2.07 6.18 2.12
N VAL A 222 -3.03 5.80 1.27
CA VAL A 222 -3.16 4.40 0.78
C VAL A 222 -1.88 3.96 0.05
N MET A 223 -1.29 4.83 -0.78
CA MET A 223 -0.02 4.56 -1.48
C MET A 223 1.14 4.34 -0.50
N ASN A 224 1.25 5.18 0.54
CA ASN A 224 2.26 5.03 1.59
C ASN A 224 2.10 3.72 2.37
N GLN A 225 0.86 3.33 2.69
CA GLN A 225 0.57 2.06 3.36
C GLN A 225 0.89 0.86 2.46
N ALA A 226 0.64 0.98 1.15
CA ALA A 226 0.98 -0.07 0.19
C ALA A 226 2.50 -0.27 0.06
N ALA A 227 3.29 0.79 0.20
CA ALA A 227 4.75 0.73 0.19
C ALA A 227 5.38 0.10 1.45
N GLN A 228 4.60 -0.16 2.51
CA GLN A 228 5.11 -0.81 3.72
C GLN A 228 5.35 -2.32 3.53
N PRO A 229 6.34 -2.92 4.24
CA PRO A 229 6.68 -4.34 4.14
C PRO A 229 5.51 -5.27 4.52
N ASP A 230 4.77 -4.92 5.58
CA ASP A 230 3.60 -5.67 6.07
C ASP A 230 2.28 -4.98 5.67
N GLY A 231 2.31 -4.18 4.61
CA GLY A 231 1.15 -3.42 4.15
C GLY A 231 -0.02 -4.34 3.78
N LYS A 232 -1.17 -4.10 4.41
CA LYS A 232 -2.41 -4.88 4.19
C LYS A 232 -3.29 -4.31 3.07
N VAL A 233 -2.64 -3.64 2.12
CA VAL A 233 -3.27 -3.07 0.92
C VAL A 233 -3.08 -4.03 -0.24
N ARG A 234 -4.20 -4.47 -0.83
CA ARG A 234 -4.23 -5.29 -2.05
C ARG A 234 -3.82 -4.47 -3.26
N LEU A 235 -3.32 -5.16 -4.29
CA LEU A 235 -2.89 -4.52 -5.53
C LEU A 235 -4.03 -3.80 -6.25
N ALA A 236 -5.24 -4.39 -6.26
CA ALA A 236 -6.44 -3.76 -6.82
C ALA A 236 -6.71 -2.38 -6.19
N THR A 237 -6.57 -2.28 -4.87
CA THR A 237 -6.83 -1.07 -4.10
C THR A 237 -5.79 0.00 -4.40
N LEU A 238 -4.50 -0.38 -4.47
CA LEU A 238 -3.43 0.54 -4.85
C LEU A 238 -3.62 1.05 -6.28
N GLU A 239 -3.86 0.15 -7.24
CA GLU A 239 -3.99 0.52 -8.65
C GLU A 239 -5.18 1.45 -8.87
N LEU A 240 -6.33 1.18 -8.23
CA LEU A 240 -7.49 2.06 -8.28
C LEU A 240 -7.23 3.41 -7.61
N SER A 241 -6.45 3.43 -6.52
CA SER A 241 -6.01 4.68 -5.88
C SER A 241 -5.12 5.51 -6.79
N CYS A 242 -4.18 4.88 -7.51
CA CYS A 242 -3.34 5.53 -8.51
C CYS A 242 -4.17 6.13 -9.65
N LEU A 243 -5.17 5.38 -10.15
CA LEU A 243 -6.08 5.85 -11.20
C LEU A 243 -6.87 7.09 -10.75
N LEU A 244 -7.47 7.05 -9.56
CA LEU A 244 -8.24 8.17 -9.03
C LEU A 244 -7.38 9.39 -8.72
N LEU A 245 -6.16 9.20 -8.20
CA LEU A 245 -5.23 10.31 -7.96
C LEU A 245 -4.89 11.00 -9.28
N LYS A 246 -4.46 10.21 -10.28
CA LYS A 246 -4.14 10.68 -11.63
C LYS A 246 -5.28 11.50 -12.21
N GLN A 247 -6.51 10.97 -12.17
CA GLN A 247 -7.70 11.66 -12.67
C GLN A 247 -8.02 12.93 -11.87
N SER A 248 -7.72 12.95 -10.57
CA SER A 248 -7.97 14.11 -9.71
C SER A 248 -7.05 15.28 -10.05
N VAL A 249 -5.78 15.03 -10.37
CA VAL A 249 -4.76 16.07 -10.52
C VAL A 249 -4.31 16.35 -11.96
N LEU A 250 -4.63 15.48 -12.92
CA LEU A 250 -4.40 15.77 -14.34
C LEU A 250 -5.61 16.50 -14.93
N SER A 251 -5.35 17.61 -15.61
CA SER A 251 -6.34 18.40 -16.34
C SER A 251 -5.80 18.72 -17.72
N GLY A 252 -6.37 18.11 -18.76
CA GLY A 252 -5.84 18.20 -20.12
C GLY A 252 -4.39 17.71 -20.17
N ASN A 253 -3.48 18.60 -20.60
CA ASN A 253 -2.06 18.29 -20.74
C ASN A 253 -1.20 18.76 -19.57
N HIS A 254 -1.78 19.30 -18.50
CA HIS A 254 -1.04 19.78 -17.34
C HIS A 254 -1.43 19.07 -16.04
N CYS A 255 -0.46 18.95 -15.14
CA CYS A 255 -0.65 18.45 -13.79
C CYS A 255 -0.81 19.62 -12.81
N ILE A 256 -1.92 19.66 -12.07
CA ILE A 256 -2.22 20.73 -11.09
C ILE A 256 -1.85 20.34 -9.66
N ILE A 257 -1.13 19.22 -9.46
CA ILE A 257 -0.74 18.73 -8.13
C ILE A 257 0.11 19.77 -7.40
N LYS A 258 -0.08 19.89 -6.08
CA LYS A 258 0.71 20.80 -5.24
C LYS A 258 2.03 20.12 -4.86
N ASP A 259 3.09 20.90 -4.70
CA ASP A 259 4.43 20.42 -4.33
C ASP A 259 4.42 19.55 -3.06
N VAL A 260 3.62 19.93 -2.05
CA VAL A 260 3.49 19.14 -0.80
C VAL A 260 2.97 17.73 -1.09
N HIS A 261 1.94 17.60 -1.93
CA HIS A 261 1.37 16.31 -2.27
C HIS A 261 2.27 15.50 -3.20
N LEU A 262 2.93 16.18 -4.15
CA LEU A 262 3.91 15.54 -5.02
C LEU A 262 5.08 15.00 -4.19
N ALA A 263 5.60 15.76 -3.24
CA ALA A 263 6.66 15.30 -2.33
C ALA A 263 6.22 14.10 -1.49
N CYS A 264 4.98 14.07 -0.98
CA CYS A 264 4.46 12.91 -0.27
C CYS A 264 4.31 11.66 -1.17
N LEU A 265 3.91 11.84 -2.44
CA LEU A 265 3.86 10.76 -3.42
C LEU A 265 5.27 10.23 -3.75
N GLU A 266 6.23 11.13 -3.94
CA GLU A 266 7.63 10.77 -4.18
C GLU A 266 8.23 10.02 -2.99
N GLY A 267 7.86 10.40 -1.76
CA GLY A 267 8.19 9.65 -0.55
C GLY A 267 7.68 8.21 -0.60
N ALA A 268 6.42 7.99 -0.98
CA ALA A 268 5.85 6.64 -1.13
C ALA A 268 6.58 5.83 -2.20
N ARG A 269 6.96 6.48 -3.32
CA ARG A 269 7.73 5.84 -4.40
C ARG A 269 9.12 5.41 -3.91
N GLU A 270 9.87 6.28 -3.22
CA GLU A 270 11.19 5.92 -2.70
C GLU A 270 11.11 4.82 -1.63
N GLU A 271 10.09 4.85 -0.76
CA GLU A 271 9.88 3.79 0.21
C GLU A 271 9.61 2.43 -0.48
N SER A 272 8.81 2.42 -1.56
CA SER A 272 8.58 1.21 -2.35
C SER A 272 9.86 0.67 -3.00
N LEU A 273 10.75 1.57 -3.45
CA LEU A 273 12.05 1.20 -3.98
C LEU A 273 12.95 0.64 -2.87
N HIS A 274 12.94 1.25 -1.69
CA HIS A 274 13.70 0.77 -0.54
C HIS A 274 13.25 -0.63 -0.10
N LEU A 275 11.94 -0.89 -0.07
CA LEU A 275 11.39 -2.22 0.15
C LEU A 275 11.86 -3.21 -0.92
N LEU A 276 11.79 -2.82 -2.20
CA LEU A 276 12.19 -3.67 -3.32
C LEU A 276 13.68 -4.07 -3.27
N ARG A 277 14.55 -3.15 -2.85
CA ARG A 277 16.00 -3.41 -2.69
C ARG A 277 16.31 -4.56 -1.71
N ARG A 278 15.41 -4.84 -0.75
CA ARG A 278 15.58 -5.95 0.21
C ARG A 278 15.52 -7.30 -0.51
N PHE A 279 14.64 -7.42 -1.50
CA PHE A 279 14.44 -8.66 -2.27
C PHE A 279 15.49 -8.82 -3.37
N TYR A 280 15.93 -7.73 -4.00
CA TYR A 280 16.97 -7.78 -5.04
C TYR A 280 18.26 -8.50 -4.59
N LYS A 281 18.63 -8.37 -3.32
CA LYS A 281 19.82 -9.04 -2.77
C LYS A 281 19.55 -10.46 -2.24
N GLY A 282 18.29 -10.83 -2.06
CA GLY A 282 17.88 -12.06 -1.37
C GLY A 282 17.35 -13.15 -2.29
N GLU A 283 16.85 -12.80 -3.48
CA GLU A 283 16.17 -13.72 -4.40
C GLU A 283 16.96 -13.89 -5.70
N GLU A 284 17.43 -15.10 -5.99
CA GLU A 284 18.23 -15.40 -7.19
C GLU A 284 17.45 -15.16 -8.50
N ILE A 285 16.15 -15.42 -8.47
CA ILE A 285 15.24 -15.24 -9.61
C ILE A 285 14.58 -13.85 -9.65
N PHE A 286 15.09 -12.89 -8.88
CA PHE A 286 14.46 -11.57 -8.76
C PHE A 286 14.28 -10.88 -10.12
N LEU A 287 15.30 -10.92 -10.98
CA LEU A 287 15.26 -10.24 -12.28
C LEU A 287 14.19 -10.84 -13.19
N ASP A 288 14.08 -12.18 -13.23
CA ASP A 288 13.04 -12.87 -13.98
C ASP A 288 11.65 -12.48 -13.48
N MET A 289 11.46 -12.49 -12.15
CA MET A 289 10.21 -12.05 -11.53
C MET A 289 9.90 -10.59 -11.86
N PHE A 290 10.91 -9.71 -11.85
CA PHE A 290 10.76 -8.28 -12.12
C PHE A 290 10.30 -8.03 -13.56
N GLU A 291 10.92 -8.69 -14.53
CA GLU A 291 10.50 -8.59 -15.93
C GLU A 291 9.11 -9.18 -16.18
N ASP A 292 8.82 -10.35 -15.61
CA ASP A 292 7.53 -11.02 -15.76
C ASP A 292 6.40 -10.18 -15.17
N GLU A 293 6.61 -9.55 -14.01
CA GLU A 293 5.63 -8.65 -13.43
C GLU A 293 5.42 -7.39 -14.26
N TYR A 294 6.49 -6.82 -14.83
CA TYR A 294 6.36 -5.67 -15.72
C TYR A 294 5.56 -6.02 -16.99
N ARG A 295 5.86 -7.16 -17.63
CA ARG A 295 5.10 -7.66 -18.79
C ARG A 295 3.64 -7.96 -18.44
N SER A 296 3.39 -8.57 -17.29
CA SER A 296 2.04 -8.87 -16.81
C SER A 296 1.24 -7.60 -16.57
N MET A 297 1.82 -6.56 -15.97
CA MET A 297 1.12 -5.32 -15.65
C MET A 297 0.84 -4.48 -16.90
N THR A 298 1.79 -4.42 -17.83
CA THR A 298 1.64 -3.65 -19.08
C THR A 298 0.65 -4.29 -20.06
N SER A 299 0.57 -5.62 -20.11
CA SER A 299 -0.33 -6.33 -21.03
C SER A 299 -1.79 -6.34 -20.57
N LYS A 300 -2.05 -6.30 -19.26
CA LYS A 300 -3.40 -6.42 -18.70
C LYS A 300 -3.60 -5.41 -17.55
N PRO A 301 -3.85 -4.13 -17.86
CA PRO A 301 -4.16 -3.13 -16.84
C PRO A 301 -5.47 -3.47 -16.11
N LEU A 302 -5.65 -2.95 -14.88
CA LEU A 302 -6.88 -3.14 -14.13
C LEU A 302 -8.10 -2.64 -14.91
N ASN A 303 -9.04 -3.55 -15.13
CA ASN A 303 -10.37 -3.20 -15.59
C ASN A 303 -11.30 -3.11 -14.37
N VAL A 304 -11.70 -1.89 -14.04
CA VAL A 304 -12.50 -1.61 -12.84
C VAL A 304 -13.91 -2.19 -12.97
N GLU A 305 -14.49 -2.24 -14.17
CA GLU A 305 -15.81 -2.84 -14.39
C GLU A 305 -15.77 -4.35 -14.08
N TYR A 306 -14.79 -5.08 -14.61
CA TYR A 306 -14.61 -6.49 -14.29
C TYR A 306 -14.29 -6.73 -12.82
N LEU A 307 -13.54 -5.83 -12.18
CA LEU A 307 -13.30 -5.89 -10.74
C LEU A 307 -14.62 -5.78 -9.96
N MET A 308 -15.44 -4.78 -10.28
CA MET A 308 -16.72 -4.51 -9.60
C MET A 308 -17.77 -5.61 -9.84
N MET A 309 -17.66 -6.39 -10.91
CA MET A 309 -18.51 -7.55 -11.18
C MET A 309 -18.10 -8.80 -10.41
N ASP A 310 -16.90 -8.85 -9.81
CA ASP A 310 -16.42 -10.02 -9.10
C ASP A 310 -16.95 -10.06 -7.66
N ALA A 311 -17.73 -11.09 -7.32
CA ALA A 311 -18.26 -11.29 -5.98
C ALA A 311 -17.17 -11.51 -4.92
N SER A 312 -15.94 -11.91 -5.30
CA SER A 312 -14.86 -12.16 -4.34
C SER A 312 -14.43 -10.92 -3.59
N ILE A 313 -14.65 -9.71 -4.14
CA ILE A 313 -14.27 -8.46 -3.47
C ILE A 313 -15.17 -8.15 -2.26
N LEU A 314 -16.36 -8.77 -2.19
CA LEU A 314 -17.34 -8.71 -1.09
C LEU A 314 -16.91 -9.53 0.13
N LEU A 315 -15.84 -10.31 0.01
CA LEU A 315 -15.29 -11.07 1.12
C LEU A 315 -14.14 -10.30 1.75
N PRO A 316 -13.92 -10.44 3.07
CA PRO A 316 -12.73 -9.90 3.72
C PRO A 316 -11.45 -10.35 3.01
N PRO A 317 -10.39 -9.51 2.96
CA PRO A 317 -9.15 -9.85 2.28
C PRO A 317 -8.56 -11.16 2.80
N THR A 318 -8.39 -12.13 1.91
CA THR A 318 -7.73 -13.40 2.23
C THR A 318 -6.23 -13.30 1.98
N GLY A 319 -5.43 -14.06 2.73
CA GLY A 319 -3.98 -14.17 2.55
C GLY A 319 -3.54 -15.54 2.02
N THR A 320 -4.44 -16.35 1.46
CA THR A 320 -4.12 -17.70 0.98
C THR A 320 -4.50 -17.93 -0.49
N PRO A 321 -3.60 -18.52 -1.30
CA PRO A 321 -3.87 -18.86 -2.69
C PRO A 321 -4.90 -19.99 -2.84
N LEU A 322 -5.18 -20.75 -1.76
CA LEU A 322 -6.10 -21.90 -1.78
C LEU A 322 -7.56 -21.52 -2.06
N THR A 323 -7.89 -20.23 -1.95
CA THR A 323 -9.22 -19.70 -2.27
C THR A 323 -9.52 -19.64 -3.77
N GLY A 324 -8.48 -19.74 -4.62
CA GLY A 324 -8.62 -19.52 -6.06
C GLY A 324 -8.86 -18.04 -6.43
N ILE A 325 -8.81 -17.13 -5.47
CA ILE A 325 -8.91 -15.68 -5.71
C ILE A 325 -7.59 -15.19 -6.32
N ASP A 326 -7.71 -14.42 -7.39
CA ASP A 326 -6.58 -13.83 -8.10
C ASP A 326 -5.71 -12.98 -7.18
N PHE A 327 -4.39 -13.04 -7.37
CA PHE A 327 -3.40 -12.33 -6.56
C PHE A 327 -3.66 -10.84 -6.43
N VAL A 328 -4.23 -10.20 -7.47
CA VAL A 328 -4.54 -8.76 -7.46
C VAL A 328 -5.56 -8.39 -6.39
N LYS A 329 -6.44 -9.33 -6.02
CA LYS A 329 -7.61 -9.11 -5.15
C LYS A 329 -7.43 -9.67 -3.74
N ARG A 330 -6.25 -10.18 -3.41
CA ARG A 330 -5.93 -10.78 -2.11
C ARG A 330 -4.57 -10.30 -1.59
N LEU A 331 -4.26 -10.65 -0.35
CA LEU A 331 -2.97 -10.38 0.26
C LEU A 331 -1.94 -11.44 -0.19
N PRO A 332 -0.64 -11.07 -0.26
CA PRO A 332 0.43 -11.99 -0.61
C PRO A 332 0.61 -13.10 0.44
N CYS A 333 0.91 -14.29 -0.04
CA CYS A 333 1.19 -15.48 0.76
C CYS A 333 2.62 -15.96 0.47
N GLY A 334 3.49 -15.94 1.49
CA GLY A 334 4.89 -16.35 1.35
C GLY A 334 5.79 -15.32 0.68
N ASP A 335 7.09 -15.60 0.65
CA ASP A 335 8.11 -14.61 0.26
C ASP A 335 8.08 -14.29 -1.23
N VAL A 336 7.84 -15.30 -2.08
CA VAL A 336 7.69 -15.10 -3.53
C VAL A 336 6.57 -14.09 -3.84
N GLU A 337 5.38 -14.23 -3.25
CA GLU A 337 4.29 -13.29 -3.50
C GLU A 337 4.52 -11.92 -2.85
N LYS A 338 5.22 -11.86 -1.72
CA LYS A 338 5.66 -10.58 -1.15
C LYS A 338 6.62 -9.85 -2.10
N THR A 339 7.56 -10.56 -2.72
CA THR A 339 8.45 -10.03 -3.75
C THR A 339 7.65 -9.54 -4.96
N ARG A 340 6.72 -10.35 -5.50
CA ARG A 340 5.83 -9.95 -6.61
C ARG A 340 5.02 -8.70 -6.26
N ARG A 341 4.47 -8.62 -5.04
CA ARG A 341 3.75 -7.44 -4.55
C ARG A 341 4.65 -6.21 -4.54
N ALA A 342 5.85 -6.31 -3.94
CA ALA A 342 6.78 -5.19 -3.85
C ALA A 342 7.17 -4.66 -5.24
N ILE A 343 7.43 -5.56 -6.20
CA ILE A 343 7.70 -5.22 -7.60
C ILE A 343 6.52 -4.42 -8.19
N ARG A 344 5.29 -4.93 -8.06
CA ARG A 344 4.10 -4.28 -8.61
C ARG A 344 3.83 -2.92 -7.96
N VAL A 345 3.95 -2.81 -6.64
CA VAL A 345 3.79 -1.53 -5.92
C VAL A 345 4.77 -0.50 -6.46
N PHE A 346 6.04 -0.87 -6.61
CA PHE A 346 7.07 0.00 -7.20
C PHE A 346 6.70 0.46 -8.61
N PHE A 347 6.28 -0.44 -9.50
CA PHE A 347 5.89 -0.07 -10.86
C PHE A 347 4.69 0.88 -10.90
N MET A 348 3.65 0.63 -10.09
CA MET A 348 2.48 1.51 -10.04
C MET A 348 2.85 2.93 -9.59
N LEU A 349 3.64 3.06 -8.51
CA LEU A 349 4.04 4.37 -7.98
C LEU A 349 5.02 5.08 -8.91
N ARG A 350 5.96 4.35 -9.53
CA ARG A 350 6.86 4.89 -10.54
C ARG A 350 6.10 5.39 -11.76
N SER A 351 5.20 4.58 -12.31
CA SER A 351 4.39 4.96 -13.47
C SER A 351 3.55 6.20 -13.18
N LEU A 352 2.96 6.29 -11.98
CA LEU A 352 2.17 7.45 -11.58
C LEU A 352 3.05 8.71 -11.48
N SER A 353 4.19 8.63 -10.79
CA SER A 353 5.17 9.71 -10.67
C SER A 353 5.60 10.26 -12.03
N LEU A 354 6.01 9.38 -12.96
CA LEU A 354 6.39 9.77 -14.32
C LEU A 354 5.24 10.46 -15.07
N GLN A 355 4.03 9.91 -14.98
CA GLN A 355 2.84 10.49 -15.63
C GLN A 355 2.46 11.86 -15.07
N LEU A 356 2.65 12.10 -13.77
CA LEU A 356 2.37 13.40 -13.16
C LEU A 356 3.43 14.46 -13.50
N GLN A 357 4.67 14.03 -13.76
CA GLN A 357 5.77 14.90 -14.18
C GLN A 357 5.81 15.13 -15.70
N GLY A 358 5.08 14.33 -16.48
CA GLY A 358 5.08 14.39 -17.94
C GLY A 358 6.30 13.71 -18.57
N GLU A 359 7.01 12.88 -17.82
CA GLU A 359 8.20 12.17 -18.28
C GLU A 359 7.84 10.80 -18.85
N PRO A 360 8.45 10.38 -19.99
CA PRO A 360 8.26 9.05 -20.54
C PRO A 360 9.04 7.99 -19.73
N GLU A 361 8.53 6.74 -19.72
CA GLU A 361 9.31 5.61 -19.21
C GLU A 361 10.42 5.25 -20.20
N THR A 362 11.67 5.27 -19.73
CA THR A 362 12.87 5.07 -20.56
C THR A 362 13.75 3.92 -20.07
N GLN A 363 13.51 3.41 -18.86
CA GLN A 363 14.36 2.40 -18.22
C GLN A 363 13.74 1.00 -18.27
N LEU A 364 12.47 0.89 -18.65
CA LEU A 364 11.72 -0.36 -18.71
C LEU A 364 11.05 -0.52 -20.10
N PRO A 365 10.90 -1.75 -20.61
CA PRO A 365 11.36 -3.03 -20.04
C PRO A 365 12.89 -3.16 -20.01
N LEU A 366 13.41 -4.00 -19.12
CA LEU A 366 14.86 -4.27 -19.02
C LEU A 366 15.38 -4.96 -20.28
N THR A 367 14.65 -5.98 -20.77
CA THR A 367 14.95 -6.61 -22.06
C THR A 367 14.49 -5.72 -23.20
N ARG A 368 15.44 -5.32 -24.06
CA ARG A 368 15.10 -4.64 -25.31
C ARG A 368 14.95 -5.67 -26.42
N PRO A 369 13.92 -5.58 -27.28
CA PRO A 369 13.76 -6.48 -28.43
C PRO A 369 14.95 -6.44 -29.39
N GLU A 370 15.68 -5.32 -29.42
CA GLU A 370 16.89 -5.17 -30.22
C GLU A 370 18.08 -5.99 -29.67
N ASP A 371 18.12 -6.25 -28.37
CA ASP A 371 19.19 -7.02 -27.72
C ASP A 371 18.92 -8.54 -27.79
N LEU A 372 17.72 -8.94 -28.22
CA LEU A 372 17.34 -10.35 -28.37
C LEU A 372 17.88 -10.91 -29.70
N ILE A 373 18.57 -12.03 -29.61
CA ILE A 373 19.05 -12.81 -30.77
C ILE A 373 17.83 -13.37 -31.51
N LYS A 374 17.71 -13.08 -32.81
CA LYS A 374 16.58 -13.58 -33.60
C LYS A 374 16.84 -15.00 -34.08
N THR A 375 15.76 -15.72 -34.36
CA THR A 375 15.88 -16.99 -35.08
C THR A 375 16.56 -16.73 -36.42
N ASP A 376 17.62 -17.52 -36.70
CA ASP A 376 18.52 -17.43 -37.86
C ASP A 376 19.69 -16.42 -37.76
N ASP A 377 19.85 -15.72 -36.63
CA ASP A 377 21.04 -14.90 -36.40
C ASP A 377 22.29 -15.76 -36.14
N VAL A 378 23.43 -15.37 -36.71
CA VAL A 378 24.72 -16.01 -36.47
C VAL A 378 25.22 -15.59 -35.09
N LEU A 379 25.18 -16.52 -34.14
CA LEU A 379 25.73 -16.32 -32.80
C LEU A 379 27.25 -16.07 -32.89
N ASP A 380 27.68 -14.88 -32.49
CA ASP A 380 29.11 -14.60 -32.30
C ASP A 380 29.58 -15.24 -30.98
N LEU A 381 30.24 -16.39 -31.11
CA LEU A 381 30.74 -17.17 -29.98
C LEU A 381 32.08 -16.65 -29.43
N ASN A 382 32.64 -15.58 -30.00
CA ASN A 382 33.94 -15.04 -29.55
C ASN A 382 33.84 -14.20 -28.27
N ASN A 383 32.65 -13.69 -27.95
CA ASN A 383 32.37 -12.88 -26.75
C ASN A 383 31.40 -13.62 -25.83
N SER A 384 31.74 -14.87 -25.48
CA SER A 384 30.89 -15.77 -24.72
C SER A 384 30.61 -15.26 -23.29
N ASP A 385 29.50 -14.55 -23.13
CA ASP A 385 28.71 -14.47 -21.89
C ASP A 385 27.48 -15.40 -21.98
N LEU A 386 27.56 -16.44 -22.81
CA LEU A 386 26.43 -17.32 -23.15
C LEU A 386 26.18 -18.46 -22.15
N ILE A 387 26.85 -18.48 -20.99
CA ILE A 387 26.55 -19.43 -19.90
C ILE A 387 26.80 -18.72 -18.56
N ALA A 388 25.73 -18.30 -17.90
CA ALA A 388 25.68 -18.10 -16.45
C ALA A 388 24.41 -18.75 -15.93
#